data_AF-A0A965YFF3-F1
#
_entry.id   AF-A0A965YFF3-F1
#
_cell.length_a   1.000
_cell.length_b   1.000
_cell.length_c   1.000
_cell.angle_alpha   90.00
_cell.angle_beta   90.00
_cell.angle_gamma   90.00
#
_symmetry.space_group_name_H-M   'P 1'
#
loop_
_entity.id
_entity.type
_entity.pdbx_description
1 polymer ?
#
loop_
_entity_poly.entity_id
_entity_poly.type
_entity_poly.pdbx_seq_one_letter_code
_entity_poly.pdbx_strand_id
1 'polypeptide(L)'
;MKLTNEGLQAKEAWKQKGYTLPAFDRDAMLKETAQNPTWVHFGAGNIFRVFPAALQQHLLNQKITKTGIIVGEGFDYEIIDKVYDKHDNLTLMVTLKSDGSIDKEVIASVAYAYKCDPQFAKEWEFFQQAFRNPSLQMVSFTITEKGYSLRAGNGEFYPAMVADLANG
;
A
#
# COMPACT_ATOMS: atom_id res chain seq x y z
N MET A 1 -16.08 7.47 15.86
CA MET A 1 -15.77 7.22 14.43
C MET A 1 -14.50 6.39 14.41
N LYS A 2 -14.55 5.22 13.79
CA LYS A 2 -13.39 4.33 13.66
C LYS A 2 -13.04 4.27 12.17
N LEU A 3 -11.76 4.40 11.82
CA LEU A 3 -11.32 4.27 10.43
C LEU A 3 -11.30 2.78 10.06
N THR A 4 -12.43 2.31 9.52
CA THR A 4 -12.70 0.96 9.03
C THR A 4 -13.77 1.04 7.94
N ASN A 5 -13.92 0.02 7.11
CA ASN A 5 -14.97 -0.06 6.09
C ASN A 5 -16.37 0.11 6.72
N GLU A 6 -16.60 -0.52 7.87
CA GLU A 6 -17.83 -0.37 8.64
C GLU A 6 -18.00 1.08 9.12
N GLY A 7 -16.94 1.67 9.68
CA GLY A 7 -16.97 3.04 10.17
C GLY A 7 -17.23 4.07 9.08
N LEU A 8 -16.83 3.80 7.82
CA LEU A 8 -17.09 4.66 6.67
C LEU A 8 -18.55 4.61 6.18
N GLN A 9 -19.38 3.66 6.62
CA GLN A 9 -20.80 3.63 6.27
C GLN A 9 -21.55 4.86 6.79
N ALA A 10 -21.11 5.43 7.91
CA ALA A 10 -21.63 6.68 8.48
C ALA A 10 -21.11 7.93 7.71
N LYS A 11 -21.24 7.95 6.39
CA LYS A 11 -20.62 8.95 5.48
C LYS A 11 -20.85 10.40 5.91
N GLU A 12 -22.07 10.73 6.30
CA GLU A 12 -22.43 12.11 6.67
C GLU A 12 -21.71 12.59 7.94
N ALA A 13 -21.47 11.70 8.92
CA ALA A 13 -20.72 12.07 10.13
C ALA A 13 -19.25 12.42 9.83
N TRP A 14 -18.65 11.76 8.85
CA TRP A 14 -17.29 12.06 8.38
C TRP A 14 -17.27 13.38 7.60
N LYS A 15 -18.18 13.55 6.63
CA LYS A 15 -18.25 14.77 5.83
C LYS A 15 -18.51 16.01 6.67
N GLN A 16 -19.41 15.95 7.65
CA GLN A 16 -19.68 17.06 8.59
C GLN A 16 -18.45 17.47 9.39
N LYS A 17 -17.50 16.55 9.61
CA LYS A 17 -16.23 16.84 10.25
C LYS A 17 -15.12 17.23 9.26
N GLY A 18 -15.46 17.45 8.00
CA GLY A 18 -14.54 17.91 6.95
C GLY A 18 -13.57 16.83 6.46
N TYR A 19 -13.97 15.56 6.46
CA TYR A 19 -13.20 14.48 5.84
C TYR A 19 -13.67 14.24 4.40
N THR A 20 -12.74 14.26 3.46
CA THR A 20 -12.93 13.77 2.10
C THR A 20 -12.93 12.24 2.12
N LEU A 21 -13.94 11.64 1.49
CA LEU A 21 -14.12 10.19 1.42
C LEU A 21 -13.90 9.68 -0.01
N PRO A 22 -13.56 8.39 -0.19
CA PRO A 22 -13.44 7.78 -1.51
C PRO A 22 -14.71 7.96 -2.36
N ALA A 23 -14.52 8.28 -3.64
CA ALA A 23 -15.59 8.50 -4.62
C ALA A 23 -15.78 7.30 -5.57
N PHE A 24 -15.22 6.14 -5.22
CA PHE A 24 -15.31 4.89 -5.97
C PHE A 24 -15.87 3.75 -5.11
N ASP A 25 -16.31 2.68 -5.78
CA ASP A 25 -16.72 1.43 -5.11
C ASP A 25 -15.48 0.65 -4.69
N ARG A 26 -15.22 0.61 -3.39
CA ARG A 26 -14.04 -0.04 -2.82
C ARG A 26 -14.10 -1.55 -2.99
N ASP A 27 -15.26 -2.18 -2.79
CA ASP A 27 -15.37 -3.63 -2.89
C ASP A 27 -15.16 -4.10 -4.33
N ALA A 28 -15.63 -3.32 -5.30
CA ALA A 28 -15.34 -3.55 -6.71
C ALA A 28 -13.84 -3.39 -7.00
N MET A 29 -13.19 -2.34 -6.48
CA MET A 29 -11.75 -2.12 -6.63
C MET A 29 -10.92 -3.25 -6.04
N LEU A 30 -11.27 -3.77 -4.86
CA LEU A 30 -10.58 -4.90 -4.24
C LEU A 30 -10.64 -6.15 -5.12
N LYS A 31 -11.84 -6.51 -5.59
CA LYS A 31 -12.05 -7.66 -6.49
C LYS A 31 -11.28 -7.52 -7.79
N GLU A 32 -11.34 -6.34 -8.41
CA GLU A 32 -10.60 -6.05 -9.64
C GLU A 32 -9.09 -6.18 -9.41
N THR A 33 -8.57 -5.68 -8.28
CA THR A 33 -7.13 -5.74 -7.97
C THR A 33 -6.65 -7.17 -7.72
N ALA A 34 -7.46 -8.02 -7.10
CA ALA A 34 -7.13 -9.42 -6.91
C ALA A 34 -7.11 -10.21 -8.24
N GLN A 35 -8.01 -9.88 -9.17
CA GLN A 35 -8.12 -10.57 -10.46
C GLN A 35 -7.09 -10.07 -11.47
N ASN A 36 -6.92 -8.75 -11.54
CA ASN A 36 -6.09 -8.04 -12.52
C ASN A 36 -5.18 -7.03 -11.80
N PRO A 37 -4.23 -7.48 -10.96
CA PRO A 37 -3.30 -6.59 -10.29
C PRO A 37 -2.49 -5.79 -11.31
N THR A 38 -2.46 -4.46 -11.20
CA THR A 38 -1.68 -3.60 -12.10
C THR A 38 -0.47 -2.97 -11.42
N TRP A 39 -0.48 -2.86 -10.09
CA TRP A 39 0.54 -2.16 -9.32
C TRP A 39 0.87 -2.88 -8.01
N VAL A 40 2.12 -3.32 -7.89
CA VAL A 40 2.73 -3.77 -6.62
C VAL A 40 3.73 -2.73 -6.10
N HIS A 41 3.71 -2.45 -4.80
CA HIS A 41 4.66 -1.56 -4.14
C HIS A 41 5.38 -2.27 -2.98
N PHE A 42 6.67 -2.02 -2.80
CA PHE A 42 7.42 -2.50 -1.63
C PHE A 42 7.91 -1.34 -0.76
N GLY A 43 7.68 -1.47 0.55
CA GLY A 43 7.87 -0.41 1.54
C GLY A 43 6.52 0.21 1.90
N ALA A 44 5.92 -0.22 3.01
CA ALA A 44 4.56 0.17 3.39
C ALA A 44 4.50 1.45 4.26
N GLY A 45 5.57 2.25 4.22
CA GLY A 45 5.81 3.38 5.12
C GLY A 45 4.93 4.62 4.88
N ASN A 46 5.28 5.72 5.55
CA ASN A 46 4.54 6.98 5.46
C ASN A 46 4.58 7.61 4.06
N ILE A 47 5.76 7.65 3.41
CA ILE A 47 5.93 8.25 2.08
C ILE A 47 5.02 7.54 1.07
N PHE A 48 4.99 6.21 1.07
CA PHE A 48 4.08 5.43 0.24
C PHE A 48 2.61 5.86 0.43
N ARG A 49 2.15 5.92 1.69
CA ARG A 49 0.75 6.19 2.01
C ARG A 49 0.26 7.58 1.62
N VAL A 50 1.12 8.60 1.73
CA VAL A 50 0.73 10.00 1.46
C VAL A 50 1.09 10.48 0.05
N PHE A 51 1.88 9.70 -0.70
CA PHE A 51 2.26 10.04 -2.09
C PHE A 51 1.72 8.99 -3.10
N PRO A 52 2.37 7.83 -3.36
CA PRO A 52 1.83 6.82 -4.29
C PRO A 52 0.37 6.41 -4.03
N ALA A 53 0.01 6.09 -2.78
CA ALA A 53 -1.35 5.66 -2.47
C ALA A 53 -2.35 6.82 -2.64
N ALA A 54 -1.99 8.05 -2.26
CA ALA A 54 -2.81 9.23 -2.48
C ALA A 54 -3.01 9.54 -3.98
N LEU A 55 -1.97 9.36 -4.80
CA LEU A 55 -2.08 9.46 -6.26
C LEU A 55 -3.07 8.41 -6.80
N GLN A 56 -2.93 7.15 -6.41
CA GLN A 56 -3.85 6.10 -6.85
C GLN A 56 -5.29 6.35 -6.40
N GLN A 57 -5.48 6.92 -5.20
CA GLN A 57 -6.79 7.35 -4.70
C GLN A 57 -7.43 8.36 -5.64
N HIS A 58 -6.67 9.37 -6.10
CA HIS A 58 -7.15 10.36 -7.05
C HIS A 58 -7.49 9.74 -8.42
N LEU A 59 -6.65 8.83 -8.93
CA LEU A 59 -6.90 8.14 -10.20
C LEU A 59 -8.17 7.28 -10.15
N LEU A 60 -8.40 6.58 -9.03
CA LEU A 60 -9.62 5.81 -8.79
C LEU A 60 -10.85 6.72 -8.67
N ASN A 61 -10.74 7.83 -7.92
CA ASN A 61 -11.81 8.83 -7.81
C ASN A 61 -12.21 9.41 -9.18
N GLN A 62 -11.24 9.60 -10.07
CA GLN A 62 -11.46 10.08 -11.45
C GLN A 62 -11.86 8.96 -12.43
N LYS A 63 -11.96 7.70 -11.98
CA LYS A 63 -12.27 6.51 -12.79
C LYS A 63 -11.28 6.26 -13.93
N ILE A 64 -10.05 6.77 -13.81
CA ILE A 64 -8.95 6.55 -14.78
C ILE A 64 -8.40 5.13 -14.63
N THR A 65 -8.43 4.60 -13.41
CA THR A 65 -8.10 3.20 -13.10
C THR A 65 -9.24 2.56 -12.33
N LYS A 66 -9.21 1.22 -12.25
CA LYS A 66 -10.17 0.39 -11.50
C LYS A 66 -9.50 -0.44 -10.40
N THR A 67 -8.17 -0.46 -10.36
CA THR A 67 -7.37 -1.26 -9.44
C THR A 67 -6.72 -0.38 -8.37
N GLY A 68 -6.50 -0.93 -7.19
CA GLY A 68 -5.69 -0.34 -6.14
C GLY A 68 -4.24 -0.81 -6.21
N ILE A 69 -3.51 -0.56 -5.12
CA ILE A 69 -2.13 -1.01 -4.95
C ILE A 69 -2.08 -2.20 -4.00
N ILE A 70 -1.31 -3.22 -4.37
CA ILE A 70 -0.84 -4.27 -3.45
C ILE A 70 0.47 -3.79 -2.85
N VAL A 71 0.57 -3.66 -1.53
CA VAL A 71 1.80 -3.25 -0.85
C VAL A 71 2.40 -4.40 -0.03
N GLY A 72 3.71 -4.59 -0.16
CA GLY A 72 4.51 -5.55 0.58
C GLY A 72 5.46 -4.89 1.57
N GLU A 73 5.54 -5.44 2.78
CA GLU A 73 6.52 -5.05 3.80
C GLU A 73 7.37 -6.26 4.19
N GLY A 74 8.68 -6.17 3.97
CA GLY A 74 9.64 -7.27 4.16
C GLY A 74 10.54 -7.09 5.37
N PHE A 75 10.41 -5.99 6.12
CA PHE A 75 11.31 -5.66 7.23
C PHE A 75 10.56 -5.38 8.54
N ASP A 76 9.57 -4.47 8.52
CA ASP A 76 8.77 -4.12 9.70
C ASP A 76 7.34 -4.65 9.60
N TYR A 77 7.16 -5.91 9.96
CA TYR A 77 5.84 -6.57 9.93
C TYR A 77 4.81 -5.92 10.85
N GLU A 78 5.23 -5.17 11.87
CA GLU A 78 4.28 -4.50 12.76
C GLU A 78 3.49 -3.40 12.04
N ILE A 79 4.04 -2.82 10.97
CA ILE A 79 3.30 -1.87 10.13
C ILE A 79 2.07 -2.54 9.53
N ILE A 80 2.18 -3.76 9.01
CA ILE A 80 1.03 -4.50 8.48
C ILE A 80 0.00 -4.73 9.59
N ASP A 81 0.44 -5.30 10.71
CA ASP A 81 -0.45 -5.70 11.80
C ASP A 81 -1.14 -4.51 12.50
N LYS A 82 -0.38 -3.43 12.77
CA LYS A 82 -0.85 -2.33 13.62
C LYS A 82 -1.43 -1.16 12.84
N VAL A 83 -1.04 -0.98 11.57
CA VAL A 83 -1.49 0.15 10.75
C VAL A 83 -2.49 -0.29 9.71
N TYR A 84 -2.22 -1.36 8.97
CA TYR A 84 -3.06 -1.76 7.85
C TYR A 84 -4.25 -2.64 8.31
N ASP A 85 -3.97 -3.76 8.96
CA ASP A 85 -4.99 -4.74 9.34
C ASP A 85 -6.03 -4.16 10.32
N LYS A 86 -5.59 -3.31 11.27
CA LYS A 86 -6.49 -2.66 12.24
C LYS A 86 -7.49 -1.69 11.61
N HIS A 87 -7.22 -1.26 10.37
CA HIS A 87 -7.94 -0.19 9.69
C HIS A 87 -8.43 -0.59 8.30
N ASP A 88 -8.52 -1.89 8.01
CA ASP A 88 -8.97 -2.43 6.72
C ASP A 88 -8.18 -1.86 5.51
N ASN A 89 -6.88 -1.62 5.70
CA ASN A 89 -5.99 -0.96 4.73
C ASN A 89 -6.33 0.51 4.42
N LEU A 90 -7.17 1.15 5.23
CA LEU A 90 -7.48 2.57 5.12
C LEU A 90 -6.43 3.41 5.85
N THR A 91 -6.07 4.56 5.28
CA THR A 91 -5.20 5.56 5.92
C THR A 91 -5.89 6.91 5.94
N LEU A 92 -5.69 7.68 7.01
CA LEU A 92 -6.08 9.09 7.04
C LEU A 92 -4.88 9.95 6.64
N MET A 93 -4.97 10.63 5.50
CA MET A 93 -4.02 11.66 5.09
C MET A 93 -4.47 13.01 5.65
N VAL A 94 -3.55 13.71 6.32
CA VAL A 94 -3.79 15.05 6.86
C VAL A 94 -2.74 15.98 6.29
N THR A 95 -3.17 17.03 5.59
CA THR A 95 -2.28 18.03 5.00
C THR A 95 -2.41 19.32 5.77
N LEU A 96 -1.32 19.75 6.42
CA LEU A 96 -1.22 21.08 7.02
C LEU A 96 -0.67 22.06 5.98
N LYS A 97 -1.47 23.07 5.60
CA LYS A 97 -1.08 24.08 4.62
C LYS A 97 -0.39 25.27 5.30
N SER A 98 0.36 26.04 4.50
CA SER A 98 1.06 27.24 4.98
C SER A 98 0.13 28.35 5.48
N ASP A 99 -1.14 28.35 5.04
CA ASP A 99 -2.17 29.28 5.51
C ASP A 99 -2.85 28.83 6.82
N GLY A 100 -2.40 27.72 7.41
CA GLY A 100 -2.95 27.16 8.64
C GLY A 100 -4.20 26.30 8.46
N SER A 101 -4.70 26.15 7.23
CA SER A 101 -5.81 25.23 6.94
C SER A 101 -5.34 23.78 6.92
N ILE A 102 -6.28 22.87 7.23
CA ILE A 102 -6.03 21.43 7.35
C ILE A 102 -6.99 20.67 6.43
N ASP A 103 -6.44 19.97 5.45
CA ASP A 103 -7.21 19.01 4.64
C ASP A 103 -7.11 17.62 5.26
N LYS A 104 -8.21 16.88 5.22
CA LYS A 104 -8.30 15.51 5.74
C LYS A 104 -8.94 14.62 4.70
N GLU A 105 -8.23 13.60 4.26
CA GLU A 105 -8.70 12.68 3.24
C GLU A 105 -8.48 11.24 3.68
N VAL A 106 -9.51 10.41 3.48
CA VAL A 106 -9.40 8.97 3.67
C VAL A 106 -8.86 8.34 2.39
N ILE A 107 -7.66 7.78 2.48
CA ILE A 107 -7.00 7.00 1.44
C ILE A 107 -7.45 5.54 1.57
N ALA A 108 -8.06 5.03 0.51
CA ALA A 108 -8.63 3.69 0.41
C ALA A 108 -8.14 2.91 -0.82
N SER A 109 -7.12 3.44 -1.50
CA SER A 109 -6.51 2.89 -2.72
C SER A 109 -5.55 1.72 -2.46
N VAL A 110 -5.15 1.48 -1.21
CA VAL A 110 -4.43 0.26 -0.84
C VAL A 110 -5.44 -0.88 -0.77
N ALA A 111 -5.31 -1.79 -1.73
CA ALA A 111 -6.21 -2.94 -1.83
C ALA A 111 -5.79 -4.01 -0.82
N TYR A 112 -4.51 -4.37 -0.84
CA TYR A 112 -3.92 -5.43 -0.04
C TYR A 112 -2.60 -4.95 0.53
N ALA A 113 -2.36 -5.22 1.81
CA ALA A 113 -1.11 -4.93 2.49
C ALA A 113 -0.65 -6.20 3.18
N TYR A 114 0.50 -6.73 2.79
CA TYR A 114 0.96 -8.04 3.23
C TYR A 114 2.42 -8.05 3.65
N LYS A 115 2.73 -8.98 4.55
CA LYS A 115 4.12 -9.29 4.92
C LYS A 115 4.76 -10.03 3.75
N CYS A 116 5.80 -9.46 3.18
CA CYS A 116 6.49 -10.01 2.02
C CYS A 116 7.68 -10.84 2.48
N ASP A 117 7.40 -12.04 2.96
CA ASP A 117 8.42 -13.00 3.41
C ASP A 117 7.91 -14.43 3.19
N PRO A 118 8.72 -15.35 2.62
CA PRO A 118 8.34 -16.75 2.39
C PRO A 118 7.79 -17.50 3.62
N GLN A 119 8.12 -17.07 4.85
CA GLN A 119 7.54 -17.68 6.06
C GLN A 119 6.02 -17.48 6.16
N PHE A 120 5.48 -16.43 5.53
CA PHE A 120 4.05 -16.16 5.43
C PHE A 120 3.52 -16.72 4.12
N ALA A 121 3.33 -18.04 4.08
CA ALA A 121 3.10 -18.79 2.84
C ALA A 121 1.92 -18.28 1.99
N LYS A 122 0.83 -17.80 2.62
CA LYS A 122 -0.36 -17.32 1.90
C LYS A 122 -0.10 -15.98 1.22
N GLU A 123 0.49 -15.04 1.95
CA GLU A 123 0.91 -13.74 1.47
C GLU A 123 1.96 -13.88 0.37
N TRP A 124 2.93 -14.79 0.58
CA TRP A 124 3.95 -15.11 -0.40
C TRP A 124 3.38 -15.69 -1.70
N GLU A 125 2.43 -16.62 -1.60
CA GLU A 125 1.71 -17.14 -2.77
C GLU A 125 0.93 -16.05 -3.50
N PHE A 126 0.29 -15.14 -2.76
CA PHE A 126 -0.41 -14.00 -3.34
C PHE A 126 0.51 -13.11 -4.17
N PHE A 127 1.70 -12.78 -3.65
CA PHE A 127 2.71 -12.04 -4.43
C PHE A 127 3.14 -12.82 -5.67
N GLN A 128 3.45 -14.12 -5.56
CA GLN A 128 3.82 -14.94 -6.72
C GLN A 128 2.74 -14.94 -7.81
N GLN A 129 1.47 -15.04 -7.42
CA GLN A 129 0.34 -14.97 -8.36
C GLN A 129 0.25 -13.59 -9.02
N ALA A 130 0.39 -12.51 -8.26
CA ALA A 130 0.39 -11.15 -8.79
C ALA A 130 1.54 -10.92 -9.81
N PHE A 131 2.74 -11.41 -9.51
CA PHE A 131 3.92 -11.30 -10.39
C PHE A 131 3.83 -12.15 -11.66
N ARG A 132 3.06 -13.23 -11.64
CA ARG A 132 2.79 -14.07 -12.83
C ARG A 132 1.61 -13.56 -13.66
N ASN A 133 0.84 -12.62 -13.16
CA ASN A 133 -0.34 -12.11 -13.85
C ASN A 133 0.06 -11.12 -14.96
N PRO A 134 -0.38 -11.33 -16.23
CA PRO A 134 -0.03 -10.43 -17.33
C PRO A 134 -0.60 -9.01 -17.18
N SER A 135 -1.56 -8.77 -16.28
CA SER A 135 -2.07 -7.43 -16.00
C SER A 135 -1.09 -6.55 -15.21
N LEU A 136 -0.06 -7.15 -14.58
CA LEU A 136 0.89 -6.39 -13.76
C LEU A 136 1.70 -5.46 -14.65
N GLN A 137 1.60 -4.15 -14.39
CA GLN A 137 2.20 -3.10 -15.21
C GLN A 137 3.35 -2.41 -14.50
N MET A 138 3.29 -2.30 -13.17
CA MET A 138 4.28 -1.54 -12.40
C MET A 138 4.63 -2.22 -11.07
N VAL A 139 5.93 -2.24 -10.79
CA VAL A 139 6.49 -2.52 -9.47
C VAL A 139 7.30 -1.30 -9.04
N SER A 140 7.12 -0.87 -7.80
CA SER A 140 7.72 0.37 -7.28
C SER A 140 8.16 0.21 -5.83
N PHE A 141 9.01 1.11 -5.34
CA PHE A 141 9.73 0.90 -4.09
C PHE A 141 9.86 2.21 -3.30
N THR A 142 9.67 2.13 -1.98
CA THR A 142 10.11 3.15 -1.00
C THR A 142 10.97 2.51 0.10
N ILE A 143 11.99 1.75 -0.31
CA ILE A 143 12.83 0.92 0.58
C ILE A 143 14.07 1.65 1.14
N THR A 144 14.08 2.98 1.13
CA THR A 144 15.25 3.84 1.45
C THR A 144 16.44 3.64 0.50
N GLU A 145 17.44 4.50 0.61
CA GLU A 145 18.68 4.44 -0.16
C GLU A 145 19.44 3.13 0.11
N LYS A 146 19.45 2.67 1.37
CA LYS A 146 20.16 1.45 1.78
C LYS A 146 19.53 0.19 1.21
N GLY A 147 18.24 0.21 0.87
CA GLY A 147 17.55 -0.95 0.29
C GLY A 147 18.08 -1.36 -1.09
N TYR A 148 18.84 -0.47 -1.76
CA TYR A 148 19.47 -0.76 -3.06
C TYR A 148 20.92 -1.23 -2.93
N SER A 149 21.50 -1.18 -1.73
CA SER A 149 22.91 -1.54 -1.51
C SER A 149 23.07 -3.06 -1.46
N LEU A 150 23.78 -3.61 -2.44
CA LEU A 150 24.08 -5.05 -2.47
C LEU A 150 25.32 -5.42 -1.64
N ARG A 151 26.25 -4.46 -1.46
CA ARG A 151 27.56 -4.68 -0.86
C ARG A 151 27.78 -3.79 0.37
N ALA A 152 28.50 -4.32 1.35
CA ALA A 152 28.98 -3.58 2.50
C ALA A 152 30.22 -2.74 2.17
N GLY A 153 30.68 -1.93 3.13
CA GLY A 153 31.84 -1.04 2.95
C GLY A 153 33.17 -1.75 2.67
N ASN A 154 33.26 -3.05 2.97
CA ASN A 154 34.42 -3.90 2.63
C ASN A 154 34.34 -4.49 1.20
N GLY A 155 33.29 -4.18 0.44
CA GLY A 155 33.07 -4.67 -0.92
C GLY A 155 32.42 -6.06 -0.99
N GLU A 156 32.13 -6.73 0.12
CA GLU A 156 31.45 -8.03 0.13
C GLU A 156 29.94 -7.87 0.03
N PHE A 157 29.26 -8.88 -0.54
CA PHE A 157 27.79 -8.91 -0.55
C PHE A 157 27.24 -9.07 0.87
N TYR A 158 26.11 -8.42 1.15
CA TYR A 158 25.40 -8.69 2.40
C TYR A 158 24.93 -10.15 2.48
N PRO A 159 24.86 -10.76 3.68
CA PRO A 159 24.46 -12.15 3.84
C PRO A 159 23.11 -12.50 3.19
N ALA A 160 22.13 -11.60 3.28
CA ALA A 160 20.83 -11.77 2.62
C ALA A 160 20.97 -11.88 1.09
N MET A 161 21.84 -11.08 0.47
CA MET A 161 22.08 -11.13 -0.98
C MET A 161 22.78 -12.43 -1.40
N VAL A 162 23.70 -12.94 -0.58
CA VAL A 162 24.34 -14.24 -0.85
C VAL A 162 23.32 -15.37 -0.78
N ALA A 163 22.42 -15.34 0.20
CA ALA A 163 21.35 -16.32 0.33
C ALA A 163 20.39 -16.27 -0.87
N ASP A 164 19.97 -15.07 -1.29
CA ASP A 164 19.08 -14.89 -2.43
C ASP A 164 19.74 -15.36 -3.75
N LEU A 165 21.01 -15.04 -3.99
CA LEU A 165 21.74 -15.48 -5.18
C LEU A 165 21.89 -17.02 -5.27
N ALA A 166 21.92 -17.70 -4.13
CA ALA A 166 22.05 -19.16 -4.08
C ALA A 166 20.71 -19.90 -4.27
N ASN A 167 19.59 -19.25 -3.94
CA ASN A 167 18.27 -19.89 -3.87
C ASN A 167 17.22 -19.25 -4.81
N GLY A 168 17.57 -18.19 -5.52
CA GLY A 168 16.71 -17.41 -6.41
C GLY A 168 16.66 -17.90 -7.86
#